data_AF-A0A1B9ML81-F1
#
_entry.id   AF-A0A1B9ML81-F1
#
_cell.length_a   1.000
_cell.length_b   1.000
_cell.length_c   1.000
_cell.angle_alpha   90.00
_cell.angle_beta   90.00
_cell.angle_gamma   90.00
#
_symmetry.space_group_name_H-M   'P 1'
#
loop_
_entity.id
_entity.type
_entity.pdbx_description
1 polymer ?
#
loop_
_entity_poly.entity_id
_entity_poly.type
_entity_poly.pdbx_seq_one_letter_code
_entity_poly.pdbx_strand_id
1 'polypeptide(L)'
;MITINMLTQNQKLSDFEDVIAFFDKIYKCIPCESELSTKLDRNAFYAFVVIHTISHWQSDGWCNLLWNYATAKYVVPAMKAVNLPQIADAFEQVEQTYPFSYSECENEKELCSLGNFIENPRQKRKYISSERLLSMSDEQRQTYSKNFLAKLQILDELVTPLWDYQAPEQEIWQPVIDFINQHIEKQSI
;
A
#
# COMPACT_ATOMS: atom_id res chain seq x y z
N MET A 1 16.92 12.88 -6.30
CA MET A 1 15.59 12.36 -5.94
C MET A 1 14.71 12.56 -7.17
N ILE A 2 14.09 11.49 -7.67
CA ILE A 2 13.29 11.47 -8.90
C ILE A 2 11.91 12.03 -8.58
N THR A 3 11.48 13.04 -9.33
CA THR A 3 10.23 13.77 -9.09
C THR A 3 9.14 13.40 -10.09
N ILE A 4 7.90 13.82 -9.80
CA ILE A 4 6.78 13.70 -10.76
C ILE A 4 7.15 14.36 -12.10
N ASN A 5 7.68 15.58 -12.10
CA ASN A 5 8.07 16.28 -13.35
C ASN A 5 9.07 15.48 -14.19
N MET A 6 10.03 14.79 -13.55
CA MET A 6 11.00 13.95 -14.27
C MET A 6 10.34 12.72 -14.90
N LEU A 7 9.40 12.09 -14.20
CA LEU A 7 8.68 10.90 -14.67
C LEU A 7 7.67 11.25 -15.77
N THR A 8 6.98 12.38 -15.65
CA THR A 8 5.95 12.80 -16.61
C THR A 8 6.50 13.65 -17.74
N GLN A 9 7.76 14.11 -17.65
CA GLN A 9 8.33 15.11 -18.56
C GLN A 9 7.46 16.38 -18.63
N ASN A 10 6.82 16.74 -17.51
CA ASN A 10 5.85 17.82 -17.36
C ASN A 10 4.55 17.67 -18.19
N GLN A 11 4.26 16.47 -18.70
CA GLN A 11 3.01 16.17 -19.38
C GLN A 11 1.96 15.71 -18.39
N LYS A 12 0.74 16.25 -18.52
CA LYS A 12 -0.39 15.80 -17.71
C LYS A 12 -0.80 14.39 -18.11
N LEU A 13 -1.19 13.60 -17.12
CA LEU A 13 -1.82 12.31 -17.32
C LEU A 13 -3.32 12.54 -17.57
N SER A 14 -3.92 11.67 -18.37
CA SER A 14 -5.32 11.75 -18.76
C SER A 14 -6.11 10.47 -18.47
N ASP A 15 -5.47 9.31 -18.58
CA ASP A 15 -6.11 8.01 -18.51
C ASP A 15 -5.22 6.95 -17.83
N PHE A 16 -5.65 5.69 -17.89
CA PHE A 16 -4.93 4.55 -17.32
C PHE A 16 -3.60 4.25 -18.04
N GLU A 17 -3.52 4.43 -19.36
CA GLU A 17 -2.29 4.19 -20.13
C GLU A 17 -1.16 5.12 -19.67
N ASP A 18 -1.52 6.37 -19.40
CA ASP A 18 -0.62 7.35 -18.80
C ASP A 18 -0.14 6.94 -17.39
N VAL A 19 -1.02 6.33 -16.58
CA VAL A 19 -0.67 5.79 -15.25
C VAL A 19 0.29 4.60 -15.37
N ILE A 20 0.05 3.67 -16.31
CA ILE A 20 0.98 2.57 -16.60
C ILE A 20 2.34 3.13 -17.02
N ALA A 21 2.36 4.08 -17.95
CA ALA A 21 3.61 4.66 -18.45
C ALA A 21 4.41 5.35 -17.32
N PHE A 22 3.72 6.02 -16.39
CA PHE A 22 4.33 6.58 -15.19
C PHE A 22 4.94 5.50 -14.30
N PHE A 23 4.18 4.44 -14.00
CA PHE A 23 4.61 3.32 -13.15
C PHE A 23 5.80 2.55 -13.75
N ASP A 24 5.77 2.27 -15.05
CA ASP A 24 6.86 1.63 -15.80
C ASP A 24 8.15 2.43 -15.76
N LYS A 25 8.07 3.77 -15.85
CA LYS A 25 9.25 4.64 -15.76
C LYS A 25 9.90 4.54 -14.38
N ILE A 26 9.11 4.39 -13.32
CA ILE A 26 9.65 4.18 -11.96
C ILE A 26 10.48 2.89 -11.93
N TYR A 27 9.93 1.76 -12.37
CA TYR A 27 10.67 0.48 -12.38
C TYR A 27 11.90 0.48 -13.29
N LYS A 28 11.85 1.19 -14.42
CA LYS A 28 13.02 1.39 -15.30
C LYS A 28 14.14 2.16 -14.59
N CYS A 29 13.81 3.13 -13.74
CA CYS A 29 14.81 3.94 -13.04
C CYS A 29 15.24 3.33 -11.69
N ILE A 30 14.35 2.57 -11.06
CA ILE A 30 14.51 2.00 -9.72
C ILE A 30 14.05 0.54 -9.77
N PRO A 31 14.95 -0.40 -10.12
CA PRO A 31 14.59 -1.80 -10.25
C PRO A 31 14.42 -2.51 -8.89
N CYS A 32 14.87 -1.89 -7.80
CA CYS A 32 14.82 -2.46 -6.46
C CYS A 32 13.80 -1.71 -5.59
N GLU A 33 12.74 -2.40 -5.18
CA GLU A 33 11.62 -1.80 -4.45
C GLU A 33 12.04 -1.15 -3.12
N SER A 34 13.01 -1.75 -2.42
CA SER A 34 13.53 -1.20 -1.15
C SER A 34 14.20 0.17 -1.30
N GLU A 35 14.58 0.56 -2.51
CA GLU A 35 15.21 1.86 -2.77
C GLU A 35 14.19 2.97 -3.08
N LEU A 36 12.93 2.63 -3.36
CA LEU A 36 11.91 3.58 -3.87
C LEU A 36 11.74 4.79 -2.95
N SER A 37 11.55 4.55 -1.65
CA SER A 37 11.34 5.61 -0.65
C SER A 37 12.52 6.58 -0.50
N THR A 38 13.71 6.18 -0.95
CA THR A 38 14.93 7.02 -0.88
C THR A 38 15.24 7.69 -2.21
N LYS A 39 14.87 7.07 -3.34
CA LYS A 39 15.17 7.55 -4.69
C LYS A 39 14.06 8.43 -5.25
N LEU A 40 12.79 8.15 -4.97
CA LEU A 40 11.66 8.99 -5.35
C LEU A 40 11.49 10.14 -4.37
N ASP A 41 10.99 11.27 -4.86
CA ASP A 41 10.47 12.30 -3.97
C ASP A 41 9.18 11.84 -3.31
N ARG A 42 8.78 12.52 -2.23
CA ARG A 42 7.63 12.08 -1.43
C ARG A 42 6.34 11.99 -2.25
N ASN A 43 6.13 12.89 -3.21
CA ASN A 43 4.91 12.90 -4.00
C ASN A 43 4.92 11.79 -5.04
N ALA A 44 6.03 11.61 -5.78
CA ALA A 44 6.21 10.50 -6.71
C ALA A 44 6.10 9.15 -5.98
N PHE A 45 6.65 9.06 -4.76
CA PHE A 45 6.55 7.87 -3.93
C PHE A 45 5.11 7.58 -3.48
N TYR A 46 4.36 8.58 -3.03
CA TYR A 46 2.96 8.39 -2.66
C TYR A 46 2.07 8.01 -3.86
N ALA A 47 2.30 8.62 -5.02
CA ALA A 47 1.64 8.21 -6.26
C ALA A 47 1.93 6.74 -6.58
N PHE A 48 3.21 6.32 -6.49
CA PHE A 48 3.60 4.92 -6.64
C PHE A 48 2.88 4.00 -5.65
N VAL A 49 2.88 4.34 -4.35
CA VAL A 49 2.26 3.50 -3.31
C VAL A 49 0.77 3.28 -3.57
N VAL A 50 0.04 4.32 -4.03
CA VAL A 50 -1.38 4.20 -4.37
C VAL A 50 -1.59 3.32 -5.59
N ILE A 51 -0.85 3.55 -6.69
CA ILE A 51 -0.94 2.71 -7.89
C ILE A 51 -0.64 1.25 -7.54
N HIS A 52 0.46 1.04 -6.83
CA HIS A 52 0.91 -0.27 -6.37
C HIS A 52 -0.15 -0.98 -5.52
N THR A 53 -0.79 -0.25 -4.60
CA THR A 53 -1.86 -0.76 -3.73
C THR A 53 -3.07 -1.24 -4.52
N ILE A 54 -3.58 -0.39 -5.43
CA ILE A 54 -4.76 -0.72 -6.24
C ILE A 54 -4.45 -1.92 -7.13
N SER A 55 -3.32 -1.90 -7.84
CA SER A 55 -2.92 -3.00 -8.73
C SER A 55 -2.72 -4.32 -7.98
N HIS A 56 -2.11 -4.30 -6.79
CA HIS A 56 -1.94 -5.51 -5.99
C HIS A 56 -3.28 -6.05 -5.50
N TRP A 57 -4.16 -5.19 -5.02
CA TRP A 57 -5.49 -5.61 -4.56
C TRP A 57 -6.29 -6.25 -5.71
N GLN A 58 -6.28 -5.65 -6.90
CA GLN A 58 -6.94 -6.20 -8.09
C GLN A 58 -6.38 -7.56 -8.53
N SER A 59 -5.08 -7.83 -8.30
CA SER A 59 -4.39 -9.07 -8.68
C SER A 59 -4.56 -10.18 -7.64
N ASP A 60 -4.04 -9.93 -6.43
CA ASP A 60 -3.77 -10.95 -5.41
C ASP A 60 -4.51 -10.65 -4.09
N GLY A 61 -5.27 -9.56 -4.04
CA GLY A 61 -5.89 -9.05 -2.82
C GLY A 61 -4.87 -8.45 -1.84
N TRP A 62 -5.25 -8.43 -0.56
CA TRP A 62 -4.50 -7.68 0.47
C TRP A 62 -3.22 -8.35 0.99
N CYS A 63 -3.17 -9.68 1.02
CA CYS A 63 -2.20 -10.40 1.85
C CYS A 63 -0.74 -10.05 1.50
N ASN A 64 -0.38 -9.99 0.21
CA ASN A 64 0.99 -9.64 -0.19
C ASN A 64 1.30 -8.14 0.00
N LEU A 65 0.28 -7.27 -0.09
CA LEU A 65 0.45 -5.83 0.04
C LEU A 65 0.70 -5.41 1.49
N LEU A 66 -0.09 -5.94 2.43
CA LEU A 66 -0.02 -5.57 3.85
C LEU A 66 1.33 -5.89 4.48
N TRP A 67 2.05 -6.89 3.96
CA TRP A 67 3.34 -7.31 4.48
C TRP A 67 4.52 -6.92 3.57
N ASN A 68 4.30 -6.04 2.60
CA ASN A 68 5.37 -5.50 1.78
C ASN A 68 6.16 -4.44 2.56
N TYR A 69 7.39 -4.77 2.95
CA TYR A 69 8.21 -3.90 3.82
C TYR A 69 8.54 -2.53 3.20
N ALA A 70 8.60 -2.43 1.87
CA ALA A 70 8.92 -1.19 1.18
C ALA A 70 7.74 -0.19 1.19
N THR A 71 6.50 -0.69 1.16
CA THR A 71 5.30 0.12 0.91
C THR A 71 4.26 0.11 2.02
N ALA A 72 4.14 -0.96 2.81
CA ALA A 72 3.03 -1.16 3.76
C ALA A 72 2.82 0.03 4.71
N LYS A 73 3.89 0.52 5.35
CA LYS A 73 3.83 1.66 6.28
C LYS A 73 3.47 3.01 5.65
N TYR A 74 3.40 3.06 4.32
CA TYR A 74 3.13 4.28 3.57
C TYR A 74 1.75 4.29 2.92
N VAL A 75 1.00 3.19 2.98
CA VAL A 75 -0.34 3.11 2.36
C VAL A 75 -1.28 4.17 2.94
N VAL A 76 -1.40 4.23 4.26
CA VAL A 76 -2.24 5.24 4.95
C VAL A 76 -1.88 6.68 4.58
N PRO A 77 -0.62 7.15 4.74
CA PRO A 77 -0.29 8.54 4.40
C PRO A 77 -0.41 8.82 2.90
N ALA A 78 -0.15 7.84 2.02
CA ALA A 78 -0.31 8.00 0.58
C ALA A 78 -1.78 8.15 0.18
N MET A 79 -2.68 7.33 0.74
CA MET A 79 -4.14 7.44 0.53
C MET A 79 -4.67 8.81 0.97
N LYS A 80 -4.21 9.32 2.12
CA LYS A 80 -4.54 10.69 2.56
C LYS A 80 -4.05 11.75 1.57
N ALA A 81 -2.85 11.59 1.03
CA ALA A 81 -2.27 12.54 0.08
C ALA A 81 -3.03 12.62 -1.24
N VAL A 82 -3.55 11.50 -1.76
CA VAL A 82 -4.36 11.45 -2.98
C VAL A 82 -5.86 11.72 -2.74
N ASN A 83 -6.20 12.30 -1.58
CA ASN A 83 -7.58 12.64 -1.20
C ASN A 83 -8.54 11.44 -1.12
N LEU A 84 -8.06 10.30 -0.60
CA LEU A 84 -8.85 9.11 -0.28
C LEU A 84 -8.92 8.84 1.25
N PRO A 85 -9.42 9.79 2.06
CA PRO A 85 -9.37 9.69 3.52
C PRO A 85 -10.18 8.51 4.09
N GLN A 86 -11.32 8.15 3.48
CA GLN A 86 -12.15 7.04 3.97
C GLN A 86 -11.42 5.69 3.84
N ILE A 87 -10.70 5.49 2.75
CA ILE A 87 -9.89 4.29 2.53
C ILE A 87 -8.69 4.29 3.48
N ALA A 88 -8.05 5.45 3.67
CA ALA A 88 -6.96 5.58 4.63
C ALA A 88 -7.40 5.24 6.06
N ASP A 89 -8.56 5.73 6.50
CA ASP A 89 -9.10 5.47 7.82
C ASP A 89 -9.46 3.99 8.00
N ALA A 90 -10.03 3.35 6.97
CA ALA A 90 -10.30 1.91 6.98
C ALA A 90 -9.01 1.08 7.08
N PHE A 91 -7.94 1.48 6.39
CA PHE A 91 -6.62 0.88 6.54
C PHE A 91 -6.05 1.06 7.94
N GLU A 92 -6.13 2.27 8.53
CA GLU A 92 -5.69 2.49 9.91
C GLU A 92 -6.44 1.58 10.89
N GLN A 93 -7.73 1.33 10.67
CA GLN A 93 -8.51 0.40 11.49
C GLN A 93 -8.02 -1.05 11.38
N VAL A 94 -7.50 -1.47 10.22
CA VAL A 94 -6.84 -2.76 10.05
C VAL A 94 -5.52 -2.79 10.82
N GLU A 95 -4.67 -1.76 10.65
CA GLU A 95 -3.38 -1.67 11.34
C GLU A 95 -3.51 -1.65 12.87
N GLN A 96 -4.55 -1.03 13.40
CA GLN A 96 -4.86 -1.00 14.83
C GLN A 96 -5.19 -2.38 15.40
N THR A 97 -5.48 -3.38 14.56
CA THR A 97 -5.67 -4.76 15.01
C THR A 97 -4.35 -5.49 15.27
N TYR A 98 -3.21 -4.93 14.87
CA TYR A 98 -1.94 -5.63 15.00
C TYR A 98 -1.43 -5.62 16.45
N PRO A 99 -0.69 -6.66 16.87
CA PRO A 99 0.00 -6.69 18.17
C PRO A 99 1.09 -5.60 18.30
N PHE A 100 1.55 -5.03 17.19
CA PHE A 100 2.46 -3.89 17.10
C PHE A 100 2.39 -3.19 15.74
N SER A 101 2.81 -1.94 15.71
CA SER A 101 2.87 -1.10 14.50
C SER A 101 3.95 -1.58 13.53
N TYR A 102 3.77 -1.30 12.24
CA TYR A 102 4.84 -1.44 11.23
C TYR A 102 6.13 -0.70 11.60
N SER A 103 6.01 0.44 12.29
CA SER A 103 7.17 1.22 12.74
C SER A 103 8.02 0.50 13.80
N GLU A 104 7.46 -0.50 14.47
CA GLU A 104 8.17 -1.34 15.44
C GLU A 104 8.89 -2.51 14.76
N CYS A 105 8.64 -2.80 13.47
CA CYS A 105 9.31 -3.87 12.74
C CYS A 105 10.70 -3.44 12.28
N GLU A 106 11.75 -4.11 12.77
CA GLU A 106 13.14 -3.75 12.45
C GLU A 106 13.52 -4.10 11.00
N ASN A 107 12.90 -5.12 10.43
CA ASN A 107 13.22 -5.65 9.11
C ASN A 107 12.04 -6.42 8.50
N GLU A 108 12.17 -6.76 7.21
CA GLU A 108 11.18 -7.51 6.45
C GLU A 108 10.80 -8.85 7.11
N LYS A 109 11.76 -9.56 7.72
CA LYS A 109 11.50 -10.85 8.37
C LYS A 109 10.56 -10.72 9.57
N GLU A 110 10.69 -9.63 10.32
CA GLU A 110 9.77 -9.34 11.43
C GLU A 110 8.37 -8.98 10.92
N LEU A 111 8.28 -8.21 9.85
CA LEU A 111 7.00 -7.91 9.20
C LEU A 111 6.31 -9.18 8.66
N CYS A 112 7.05 -10.06 7.99
CA CYS A 112 6.51 -11.36 7.55
C CYS A 112 6.09 -12.23 8.75
N SER A 113 6.82 -12.17 9.88
CA SER A 113 6.43 -12.89 11.10
C SER A 113 5.10 -12.37 11.65
N LEU A 114 4.87 -11.06 11.59
CA LEU A 114 3.60 -10.42 11.96
C LEU A 114 2.46 -10.92 11.08
N GLY A 115 2.62 -10.90 9.76
CA GLY A 115 1.62 -11.42 8.83
C GLY A 115 1.29 -12.90 9.07
N ASN A 116 2.31 -13.75 9.17
CA ASN A 116 2.14 -15.18 9.48
C ASN A 116 1.43 -15.41 10.84
N PHE A 117 1.67 -14.55 11.82
CA PHE A 117 0.99 -14.65 13.12
C PHE A 117 -0.50 -14.33 13.00
N ILE A 118 -0.88 -13.28 12.26
CA ILE A 118 -2.25 -12.77 12.20
C ILE A 118 -3.12 -13.52 11.20
N GLU A 119 -2.65 -13.74 9.97
CA GLU A 119 -3.48 -14.22 8.86
C GLU A 119 -3.88 -15.69 9.00
N ASN A 120 -3.00 -16.51 9.58
CA ASN A 120 -3.23 -17.93 9.67
C ASN A 120 -2.93 -18.45 11.08
N PRO A 121 -3.90 -18.37 12.02
CA PRO A 121 -3.69 -18.79 13.41
C PRO A 121 -3.39 -20.29 13.53
N ARG A 122 -3.70 -21.08 12.49
CA ARG A 122 -3.39 -22.52 12.39
C ARG A 122 -2.00 -22.81 11.81
N GLN A 123 -1.33 -21.84 11.17
CA GLN A 123 0.03 -22.02 10.68
C GLN A 123 0.99 -22.31 11.83
N LYS A 124 1.93 -23.22 11.55
CA LYS A 124 2.95 -23.64 12.52
C LYS A 124 3.82 -22.43 12.89
N ARG A 125 4.01 -22.21 14.20
CA ARG A 125 4.89 -21.17 14.78
C ARG A 125 6.32 -21.15 14.22
N LYS A 126 6.75 -22.21 13.53
CA LYS A 126 8.06 -22.28 12.85
C LYS A 126 8.31 -21.22 11.77
N TYR A 127 7.25 -20.54 11.28
CA TYR A 127 7.36 -19.42 10.31
C TYR A 127 7.36 -18.04 10.99
N ILE A 128 7.42 -18.01 12.32
CA ILE A 128 7.44 -16.80 13.13
C ILE A 128 8.80 -16.76 13.80
N SER A 129 9.61 -15.74 13.47
CA SER A 129 10.92 -15.55 14.11
C SER A 129 10.92 -14.49 15.22
N SER A 130 9.83 -13.71 15.35
CA SER A 130 9.71 -12.71 16.41
C SER A 130 9.43 -13.38 17.75
N GLU A 131 10.36 -13.23 18.71
CA GLU A 131 10.19 -13.75 20.08
C GLU A 131 8.97 -13.14 20.78
N ARG A 132 8.68 -11.85 20.51
CA ARG A 132 7.48 -11.16 21.00
C ARG A 132 6.21 -11.89 20.57
N LEU A 133 6.10 -12.25 19.30
CA LEU A 133 4.94 -13.00 18.78
C LEU A 133 4.90 -14.43 19.33
N LEU A 134 6.05 -15.10 19.48
CA LEU A 134 6.13 -16.45 20.05
C LEU A 134 5.74 -16.50 21.53
N SER A 135 5.93 -15.41 22.27
CA SER A 135 5.52 -15.30 23.68
C SER A 135 4.01 -15.21 23.88
N MET A 136 3.25 -14.86 22.84
CA MET A 136 1.79 -14.76 22.91
C MET A 136 1.12 -16.14 22.90
N SER A 137 0.01 -16.25 23.61
CA SER A 137 -0.80 -17.47 23.66
C SER A 137 -1.54 -17.71 22.34
N ASP A 138 -1.97 -18.94 22.11
CA ASP A 138 -2.80 -19.26 20.94
C ASP A 138 -4.17 -18.56 21.00
N GLU A 139 -4.69 -18.29 22.19
CA GLU A 139 -5.92 -17.51 22.38
C GLU A 139 -5.72 -16.05 21.94
N GLN A 140 -4.64 -15.40 22.36
CA GLN A 140 -4.29 -14.04 21.92
C GLN A 140 -4.16 -13.99 20.39
N ARG A 141 -3.47 -14.98 19.80
CA ARG A 141 -3.32 -15.09 18.35
C ARG A 141 -4.68 -15.21 17.64
N GLN A 142 -5.60 -16.02 18.16
CA GLN A 142 -6.95 -16.14 17.62
C GLN A 142 -7.73 -14.83 17.70
N THR A 143 -7.62 -14.09 18.80
CA THR A 143 -8.24 -12.78 18.95
C THR A 143 -7.72 -11.78 17.93
N TYR A 144 -6.39 -11.68 17.77
CA TYR A 144 -5.78 -10.81 16.77
C TYR A 144 -6.22 -11.17 15.36
N SER A 145 -6.15 -12.46 15.01
CA SER A 145 -6.58 -12.96 13.70
C SER A 145 -8.05 -12.65 13.40
N LYS A 146 -8.95 -12.88 14.36
CA LYS A 146 -10.39 -12.60 14.19
C LYS A 146 -10.66 -11.11 13.98
N ASN A 147 -10.02 -10.25 14.78
CA ASN A 147 -10.19 -8.80 14.66
C ASN A 147 -9.64 -8.28 13.33
N PHE A 148 -8.47 -8.76 12.92
CA PHE A 148 -7.87 -8.45 11.63
C PHE A 148 -8.80 -8.81 10.48
N LEU A 149 -9.29 -10.06 10.41
CA LEU A 149 -10.17 -10.51 9.34
C LEU A 149 -11.47 -9.67 9.27
N ALA A 150 -12.04 -9.32 10.42
CA ALA A 150 -13.25 -8.50 10.46
C ALA A 150 -13.01 -7.07 9.93
N LYS A 151 -11.87 -6.45 10.26
CA LYS A 151 -11.52 -5.12 9.75
C LYS A 151 -11.10 -5.15 8.29
N LEU A 152 -10.39 -6.21 7.88
CA LEU A 152 -9.99 -6.41 6.50
C LEU A 152 -11.20 -6.58 5.59
N GLN A 153 -12.23 -7.31 6.03
CA GLN A 153 -13.48 -7.44 5.30
C GLN A 153 -14.17 -6.09 5.08
N ILE A 154 -14.21 -5.22 6.09
CA ILE A 154 -14.79 -3.88 5.96
C ILE A 154 -14.00 -3.04 4.93
N LEU A 155 -12.68 -3.12 4.96
CA LEU A 155 -11.82 -2.45 3.97
C LEU A 155 -12.08 -3.00 2.57
N ASP A 156 -12.19 -4.31 2.43
CA ASP A 156 -12.45 -4.99 1.15
C ASP A 156 -13.81 -4.60 0.56
N GLU A 157 -14.87 -4.62 1.37
CA GLU A 157 -16.22 -4.19 1.00
C GLU A 157 -16.26 -2.70 0.60
N LEU A 158 -15.43 -1.86 1.23
CA LEU A 158 -15.32 -0.44 0.92
C LEU A 158 -14.67 -0.19 -0.45
N VAL A 159 -13.58 -0.90 -0.77
CA VAL A 159 -12.82 -0.64 -2.01
C VAL A 159 -13.35 -1.42 -3.21
N THR A 160 -14.02 -2.55 -3.01
CA THR A 160 -14.57 -3.39 -4.09
C THR A 160 -15.37 -2.58 -5.12
N PRO A 161 -16.40 -1.79 -4.75
CA PRO A 161 -17.15 -1.02 -5.75
C PRO A 161 -16.34 0.11 -6.42
N LEU A 162 -15.17 0.45 -5.88
CA LEU A 162 -14.33 1.54 -6.38
C LEU A 162 -13.19 1.05 -7.27
N TRP A 163 -12.67 -0.15 -7.02
CA TRP A 163 -11.44 -0.66 -7.63
C TRP A 163 -11.62 -1.97 -8.38
N ASP A 164 -12.73 -2.70 -8.21
CA ASP A 164 -12.96 -3.94 -8.96
C ASP A 164 -12.94 -3.67 -10.47
N TYR A 165 -12.57 -4.67 -11.28
CA TYR A 165 -12.55 -4.56 -12.74
C TYR A 165 -13.90 -4.19 -13.37
N GLN A 166 -15.00 -4.28 -12.61
CA GLN A 166 -16.33 -3.80 -13.01
C GLN A 166 -16.53 -2.29 -12.83
N ALA A 167 -15.70 -1.62 -12.02
CA ALA A 167 -15.74 -0.17 -11.87
C ALA A 167 -15.19 0.52 -13.15
N PRO A 168 -15.68 1.72 -13.50
CA PRO A 168 -15.16 2.45 -14.65
C PRO A 168 -13.67 2.74 -14.48
N GLU A 169 -12.84 2.30 -15.44
CA GLU A 169 -11.37 2.41 -15.35
C GLU A 169 -10.91 3.83 -15.03
N GLN A 170 -11.52 4.85 -15.64
CA GLN A 170 -11.21 6.25 -15.34
C GLN A 170 -11.43 6.58 -13.86
N GLU A 171 -12.51 6.10 -13.24
CA GLU A 171 -12.85 6.42 -11.85
C GLU A 171 -11.88 5.77 -10.85
N ILE A 172 -11.36 4.58 -11.17
CA ILE A 172 -10.35 3.88 -10.38
C ILE A 172 -9.08 4.76 -10.26
N TRP A 173 -8.64 5.30 -11.39
CA TRP A 173 -7.33 5.97 -11.50
C TRP A 173 -7.41 7.49 -11.35
N GLN A 174 -8.60 8.11 -11.43
CA GLN A 174 -8.77 9.56 -11.35
C GLN A 174 -8.10 10.19 -10.12
N PRO A 175 -8.21 9.63 -8.89
CA PRO A 175 -7.59 10.24 -7.72
C PRO A 175 -6.07 10.37 -7.84
N VAL A 176 -5.39 9.36 -8.41
CA VAL A 176 -3.93 9.42 -8.59
C VAL A 176 -3.54 10.28 -9.78
N ILE A 177 -4.33 10.28 -10.86
CA ILE A 177 -4.14 11.19 -12.01
C ILE A 177 -4.24 12.65 -11.54
N ASP A 178 -5.27 13.00 -10.77
CA ASP A 178 -5.46 14.33 -10.22
C ASP A 178 -4.29 14.74 -9.31
N PHE A 179 -3.88 13.85 -8.42
CA PHE A 179 -2.75 14.08 -7.53
C PHE A 179 -1.45 14.31 -8.31
N ILE A 180 -1.13 13.49 -9.30
CA ILE A 180 0.06 13.66 -10.13
C ILE A 180 0.00 15.00 -10.87
N ASN A 181 -1.13 15.30 -11.50
CA ASN A 181 -1.32 16.53 -12.27
C ASN A 181 -1.24 17.81 -11.44
N GLN A 182 -1.66 17.77 -10.17
CA GLN A 182 -1.51 18.89 -9.23
C GLN A 182 -0.05 19.22 -8.89
N HIS A 183 0.83 18.22 -9.00
CA HIS A 183 2.25 18.33 -8.69
C HIS A 183 3.15 18.46 -9.92
N ILE A 184 2.55 18.60 -11.10
CA ILE A 184 3.28 19.04 -12.28
C ILE A 184 3.45 20.56 -12.23
N GLU A 185 4.69 21.03 -12.22
CA GLU A 185 4.96 22.46 -12.23
C GLU A 185 4.44 23.08 -13.54
N LYS A 186 3.66 24.16 -13.43
CA LYS A 186 3.35 24.98 -14.60
C LYS A 186 4.65 25.63 -15.06
N GLN A 187 5.12 25.28 -16.24
CA GLN A 187 6.14 26.08 -16.92
C GLN A 187 5.58 27.51 -17.02
N SER A 188 6.18 28.43 -16.26
CA SER A 188 5.96 29.85 -16.49
C SER A 188 6.63 30.14 -17.83
N ILE A 189 5.81 30.39 -18.86
CA ILE A 189 6.26 30.91 -20.15
C ILE A 189 6.82 32.32 -19.95
#